data_AF-H3H6Z2-F1
#
_entry.id   AF-H3H6Z2-F1
#
_cell.length_a   1.000
_cell.length_b   1.000
_cell.length_c   1.000
_cell.angle_alpha   90.00
_cell.angle_beta   90.00
_cell.angle_gamma   90.00
#
_symmetry.space_group_name_H-M   'P 1'
#
loop_
_entity.id
_entity.type
_entity.pdbx_description
1 polymer ?
#
loop_
_entity_poly.entity_id
_entity_poly.type
_entity_poly.pdbx_seq_one_letter_code
_entity_poly.pdbx_strand_id
1 'polypeptide(L)'
;MTDSQRESARRRDAERKLARRAQLRAEQLQDVRERNRIAQQERRHNLNEEVHAAERERNSASRALHRSVHDRTEERRTDREQHADRRVQLTQEERAEAQRVNQEQHADRRSQLTQEERAEERMVNQEQHARRRSQLTQEERAEERIANQEQHAERRSQLTQEERAEERMVNQEQHARRRSQLTQEERAEERIVNQEQHAQRRSQLTQEQRAEDRMVNQEQHAERRSQLTQEQRAEERMANQEQHAERRSQLTQEERAEARRVNQEQHAERRREQTEEEALEQRERERFRRRSARRGEALANHDDFDVAYVQGPDVVNGRHSASSHHCL
;
A
#
# COMPACT_ATOMS: atom_id res chain seq x y z
N MET A 1 -79.41 -5.01 -113.09
CA MET A 1 -78.39 -4.32 -112.27
C MET A 1 -77.16 -4.10 -113.13
N THR A 2 -76.62 -2.88 -113.18
CA THR A 2 -75.43 -2.53 -113.98
C THR A 2 -74.14 -3.01 -113.31
N ASP A 3 -73.06 -3.25 -114.06
CA ASP A 3 -71.78 -3.74 -113.49
C ASP A 3 -71.19 -2.79 -112.42
N SER A 4 -71.39 -1.48 -112.60
CA SER A 4 -71.06 -0.45 -111.60
C SER A 4 -71.76 -0.64 -110.24
N GLN A 5 -73.02 -1.13 -110.25
CA GLN A 5 -73.76 -1.42 -109.01
C GLN A 5 -73.21 -2.66 -108.29
N ARG A 6 -72.74 -3.68 -109.03
CA ARG A 6 -72.10 -4.88 -108.44
C ARG A 6 -70.74 -4.56 -107.82
N GLU A 7 -69.95 -3.71 -108.47
CA GLU A 7 -68.63 -3.33 -107.98
C GLU A 7 -68.72 -2.43 -106.72
N SER A 8 -69.69 -1.52 -106.70
CA SER A 8 -70.02 -0.73 -105.51
C SER A 8 -70.52 -1.58 -104.34
N ALA A 9 -71.29 -2.64 -104.61
CA ALA A 9 -71.73 -3.58 -103.58
C ALA A 9 -70.56 -4.42 -103.03
N ARG A 10 -69.64 -4.89 -103.89
CA ARG A 10 -68.43 -5.62 -103.47
C ARG A 10 -67.47 -4.76 -102.65
N ARG A 11 -67.26 -3.50 -103.02
CA ARG A 11 -66.48 -2.54 -102.22
C ARG A 11 -67.10 -2.31 -100.85
N ARG A 12 -68.41 -2.06 -100.78
CA ARG A 12 -69.13 -1.91 -99.51
C ARG A 12 -69.06 -3.17 -98.63
N ASP A 13 -69.11 -4.36 -99.24
CA ASP A 13 -69.01 -5.63 -98.51
C ASP A 13 -67.57 -5.88 -98.01
N ALA A 14 -66.55 -5.50 -98.79
CA ALA A 14 -65.14 -5.55 -98.39
C ALA A 14 -64.83 -4.53 -97.27
N GLU A 15 -65.36 -3.31 -97.36
CA GLU A 15 -65.25 -2.28 -96.33
C GLU A 15 -65.93 -2.71 -95.03
N ARG A 16 -67.11 -3.33 -95.10
CA ARG A 16 -67.78 -3.92 -93.92
C ARG A 16 -66.94 -5.04 -93.29
N LYS A 17 -66.32 -5.89 -94.10
CA LYS A 17 -65.42 -6.96 -93.59
C LYS A 17 -64.17 -6.39 -92.94
N LEU A 18 -63.58 -5.34 -93.52
CA LEU A 18 -62.42 -4.63 -92.94
C LEU A 18 -62.80 -3.91 -91.64
N ALA A 19 -63.91 -3.19 -91.62
CA ALA A 19 -64.43 -2.52 -90.42
C ALA A 19 -64.70 -3.54 -89.30
N ARG A 20 -65.30 -4.68 -89.63
CA ARG A 20 -65.56 -5.75 -88.65
C ARG A 20 -64.27 -6.39 -88.12
N ARG A 21 -63.26 -6.59 -88.97
CA ARG A 21 -61.92 -7.05 -88.54
C ARG A 21 -61.21 -6.01 -87.67
N ALA A 22 -61.33 -4.73 -87.99
CA ALA A 22 -60.75 -3.65 -87.20
C ALA A 22 -61.42 -3.53 -85.83
N GLN A 23 -62.75 -3.68 -85.77
CA GLN A 23 -63.51 -3.73 -84.51
C GLN A 23 -63.07 -4.91 -83.64
N LEU A 24 -63.02 -6.13 -84.19
CA LEU A 24 -62.55 -7.30 -83.45
C LEU A 24 -61.11 -7.13 -82.93
N ARG A 25 -60.23 -6.49 -83.71
CA ARG A 25 -58.86 -6.23 -83.28
C ARG A 25 -58.78 -5.16 -82.17
N ALA A 26 -59.63 -4.15 -82.22
CA ALA A 26 -59.74 -3.15 -81.16
C ALA A 26 -60.28 -3.76 -79.86
N GLU A 27 -61.28 -4.63 -79.96
CA GLU A 27 -61.86 -5.38 -78.85
C GLU A 27 -60.81 -6.30 -78.20
N GLN A 28 -60.05 -7.06 -79.01
CA GLN A 28 -58.93 -7.88 -78.51
C GLN A 28 -57.84 -7.05 -77.80
N LEU A 29 -57.54 -5.84 -78.30
CA LEU A 29 -56.57 -4.95 -77.66
C LEU A 29 -57.11 -4.36 -76.35
N GLN A 30 -58.42 -4.10 -76.27
CA GLN A 30 -59.08 -3.67 -75.03
C GLN A 30 -59.04 -4.81 -74.00
N ASP A 31 -59.35 -6.05 -74.40
CA ASP A 31 -59.25 -7.23 -73.53
C ASP A 31 -57.83 -7.41 -72.98
N VAL A 32 -56.79 -7.27 -73.82
CA VAL A 32 -55.39 -7.38 -73.39
C VAL A 32 -55.01 -6.26 -72.42
N ARG A 33 -55.52 -5.04 -72.62
CA ARG A 33 -55.29 -3.91 -71.71
C ARG A 33 -55.98 -4.11 -70.37
N GLU A 34 -57.22 -4.60 -70.37
CA GLU A 34 -57.95 -4.92 -69.14
C GLU A 34 -57.29 -6.07 -68.37
N ARG A 35 -56.90 -7.14 -69.06
CA ARG A 35 -56.14 -8.25 -68.45
C ARG A 35 -54.83 -7.76 -67.84
N ASN A 36 -54.09 -6.89 -68.52
CA ASN A 36 -52.87 -6.31 -67.96
C ASN A 36 -53.13 -5.40 -66.76
N ARG A 37 -54.22 -4.62 -66.79
CA ARG A 37 -54.61 -3.76 -65.66
C ARG A 37 -54.97 -4.60 -64.43
N ILE A 38 -55.76 -5.65 -64.61
CA ILE A 38 -56.15 -6.59 -63.54
C ILE A 38 -54.89 -7.28 -62.99
N ALA A 39 -54.04 -7.83 -63.86
CA ALA A 39 -52.79 -8.47 -63.44
C ALA A 39 -51.82 -7.50 -62.73
N GLN A 40 -51.83 -6.21 -63.07
CA GLN A 40 -51.05 -5.20 -62.32
C GLN A 40 -51.69 -4.88 -60.97
N GLN A 41 -53.01 -4.81 -60.88
CA GLN A 41 -53.72 -4.60 -59.61
C GLN A 41 -53.50 -5.77 -58.64
N GLU A 42 -53.60 -7.00 -59.13
CA GLU A 42 -53.32 -8.22 -58.35
C GLU A 42 -51.87 -8.25 -57.86
N ARG A 43 -50.89 -7.95 -58.72
CA ARG A 43 -49.49 -7.86 -58.30
C ARG A 43 -49.27 -6.82 -57.20
N ARG A 44 -49.91 -5.66 -57.29
CA ARG A 44 -49.80 -4.62 -56.25
C ARG A 44 -50.49 -5.04 -54.95
N HIS A 45 -51.63 -5.74 -55.04
CA HIS A 45 -52.32 -6.28 -53.87
C HIS A 45 -51.45 -7.32 -53.16
N ASN A 46 -50.93 -8.30 -53.90
CA ASN A 46 -50.07 -9.36 -53.36
C ASN A 46 -48.80 -8.78 -52.72
N LEU A 47 -48.14 -7.81 -53.37
CA LEU A 47 -46.97 -7.13 -52.80
C LEU A 47 -47.31 -6.39 -51.50
N ASN A 48 -48.44 -5.69 -51.44
CA ASN A 48 -48.87 -5.01 -50.22
C ASN A 48 -49.20 -6.01 -49.10
N GLU A 49 -49.82 -7.14 -49.43
CA GLU A 49 -50.09 -8.20 -48.45
C GLU A 49 -48.81 -8.85 -47.92
N GLU A 50 -47.82 -9.10 -48.79
CA GLU A 50 -46.50 -9.61 -48.40
C GLU A 50 -45.78 -8.63 -47.48
N VAL A 51 -45.79 -7.32 -47.80
CA VAL A 51 -45.17 -6.28 -46.95
C VAL A 51 -45.87 -6.24 -45.59
N HIS A 52 -47.19 -6.24 -45.54
CA HIS A 52 -47.92 -6.25 -44.27
C HIS A 52 -47.77 -7.56 -43.49
N ALA A 53 -47.58 -8.69 -44.15
CA ALA A 53 -47.24 -9.95 -43.48
C ALA A 53 -45.85 -9.88 -42.85
N ALA A 54 -44.85 -9.40 -43.60
CA ALA A 54 -43.48 -9.24 -43.13
C ALA A 54 -43.38 -8.20 -41.99
N GLU A 55 -44.15 -7.11 -42.04
CA GLU A 55 -44.24 -6.13 -40.94
C GLU A 55 -44.87 -6.73 -39.69
N ARG A 56 -45.93 -7.54 -39.84
CA ARG A 56 -46.56 -8.25 -38.71
C ARG A 56 -45.59 -9.21 -38.06
N GLU A 57 -44.80 -9.93 -38.86
CA GLU A 57 -43.76 -10.85 -38.37
C GLU A 57 -42.61 -10.13 -37.68
N ARG A 58 -42.12 -9.02 -38.26
CA ARG A 58 -41.10 -8.18 -37.59
C ARG A 58 -41.60 -7.62 -36.26
N ASN A 59 -42.85 -7.14 -36.23
CA ASN A 59 -43.44 -6.58 -35.02
C ASN A 59 -43.68 -7.66 -33.94
N SER A 60 -44.09 -8.87 -34.34
CA SER A 60 -44.23 -9.98 -33.40
C SER A 60 -42.88 -10.45 -32.86
N ALA A 61 -41.85 -10.55 -33.71
CA ALA A 61 -40.49 -10.88 -33.31
C ALA A 61 -39.89 -9.83 -32.37
N SER A 62 -40.06 -8.54 -32.67
CA SER A 62 -39.59 -7.45 -31.81
C SER A 62 -40.28 -7.47 -30.44
N ARG A 63 -41.59 -7.72 -30.39
CA ARG A 63 -42.33 -7.88 -29.13
C ARG A 63 -41.88 -9.10 -28.34
N ALA A 64 -41.60 -10.22 -29.00
CA ALA A 64 -41.09 -11.43 -28.35
C ALA A 64 -39.70 -11.20 -27.73
N LEU A 65 -38.81 -10.49 -28.44
CA LEU A 65 -37.50 -10.11 -27.92
C LEU A 65 -37.62 -9.17 -26.71
N HIS A 66 -38.46 -8.14 -26.79
CA HIS A 66 -38.70 -7.25 -25.66
C HIS A 66 -39.25 -7.98 -24.44
N ARG A 67 -40.19 -8.91 -24.64
CA ARG A 67 -40.73 -9.76 -23.56
C ARG A 67 -39.62 -10.63 -22.96
N SER A 68 -38.83 -11.31 -23.77
CA SER A 68 -37.73 -12.17 -23.30
C SER A 68 -36.66 -11.39 -22.52
N VAL A 69 -36.32 -10.18 -22.97
CA VAL A 69 -35.39 -9.31 -22.24
C VAL A 69 -35.99 -8.89 -20.92
N HIS A 70 -37.27 -8.49 -20.91
CA HIS A 70 -37.96 -8.11 -19.69
C HIS A 70 -38.02 -9.27 -18.69
N ASP A 71 -38.40 -10.47 -19.12
CA ASP A 71 -38.46 -11.67 -18.29
C ASP A 71 -37.08 -12.00 -17.68
N ARG A 72 -35.99 -11.92 -18.46
CA ARG A 72 -34.62 -12.11 -17.94
C ARG A 72 -34.20 -11.02 -16.96
N THR A 73 -34.62 -9.78 -17.19
CA THR A 73 -34.31 -8.68 -16.26
C THR A 73 -35.07 -8.82 -14.95
N GLU A 74 -36.33 -9.26 -15.00
CA GLU A 74 -37.13 -9.55 -13.82
C GLU A 74 -36.58 -10.77 -13.07
N GLU A 75 -36.22 -11.85 -13.76
CA GLU A 75 -35.56 -13.02 -13.15
C GLU A 75 -34.27 -12.64 -12.42
N ARG A 76 -33.41 -11.84 -13.06
CA ARG A 76 -32.19 -11.31 -12.42
C ARG A 76 -32.50 -10.40 -11.24
N ARG A 77 -33.58 -9.64 -11.30
CA ARG A 77 -34.00 -8.77 -10.22
C ARG A 77 -34.50 -9.60 -9.04
N THR A 78 -35.34 -10.59 -9.28
CA THR A 78 -35.83 -11.52 -8.26
C THR A 78 -34.69 -12.32 -7.64
N ASP A 79 -33.71 -12.78 -8.42
CA ASP A 79 -32.53 -13.48 -7.91
C ASP A 79 -31.70 -12.58 -7.01
N ARG A 80 -31.54 -11.31 -7.40
CA ARG A 80 -30.77 -10.32 -6.63
C ARG A 80 -31.49 -9.93 -5.34
N GLU A 81 -32.81 -9.79 -5.39
CA GLU A 81 -33.67 -9.55 -4.23
C GLU A 81 -33.66 -10.76 -3.30
N GLN A 82 -33.83 -11.99 -3.80
CA GLN A 82 -33.70 -13.21 -3.00
C GLN A 82 -32.30 -13.38 -2.39
N HIS A 83 -31.24 -13.02 -3.11
CA HIS A 83 -29.89 -13.06 -2.57
C HIS A 83 -29.67 -11.96 -1.51
N ALA A 84 -30.26 -10.79 -1.69
CA ALA A 84 -30.26 -9.72 -0.69
C ALA A 84 -31.06 -10.12 0.56
N ASP A 85 -32.24 -10.70 0.38
CA ASP A 85 -33.11 -11.18 1.44
C ASP A 85 -32.46 -12.35 2.20
N ARG A 86 -31.85 -13.33 1.51
CA ARG A 86 -31.05 -14.37 2.18
C ARG A 86 -29.89 -13.76 2.97
N ARG A 87 -29.21 -12.74 2.43
CA ARG A 87 -28.16 -12.04 3.18
C ARG A 87 -28.73 -11.36 4.41
N VAL A 88 -29.89 -10.70 4.33
CA VAL A 88 -30.52 -9.98 5.44
C VAL A 88 -31.14 -10.93 6.48
N GLN A 89 -31.71 -12.06 6.04
CA GLN A 89 -32.33 -13.08 6.89
C GLN A 89 -31.30 -13.91 7.65
N LEU A 90 -30.09 -14.10 7.11
CA LEU A 90 -28.98 -14.68 7.87
C LEU A 90 -28.65 -13.78 9.05
N THR A 91 -28.98 -14.26 10.23
CA THR A 91 -28.58 -13.67 11.52
C THR A 91 -27.06 -13.58 11.61
N GLN A 92 -26.53 -12.72 12.47
CA GLN A 92 -25.07 -12.63 12.66
C GLN A 92 -24.45 -13.99 13.04
N GLU A 93 -25.19 -14.82 13.78
CA GLU A 93 -24.79 -16.19 14.15
C GLU A 93 -24.69 -17.12 12.95
N GLU A 94 -25.71 -17.16 12.07
CA GLU A 94 -25.67 -18.02 10.88
C GLU A 94 -24.58 -17.58 9.89
N ARG A 95 -24.26 -16.28 9.81
CA ARG A 95 -23.12 -15.79 9.01
C ARG A 95 -21.78 -16.22 9.61
N ALA A 96 -21.64 -16.14 10.93
CA ALA A 96 -20.45 -16.59 11.62
C ALA A 96 -20.27 -18.11 11.50
N GLU A 97 -21.36 -18.88 11.56
CA GLU A 97 -21.36 -20.32 11.35
C GLU A 97 -20.97 -20.69 9.91
N ALA A 98 -21.56 -20.05 8.90
CA ALA A 98 -21.20 -20.26 7.50
C ALA A 98 -19.73 -19.90 7.21
N GLN A 99 -19.19 -18.86 7.86
CA GLN A 99 -17.77 -18.53 7.79
C GLN A 99 -16.90 -19.60 8.45
N ARG A 100 -17.29 -20.11 9.63
CA ARG A 100 -16.58 -21.21 10.30
C ARG A 100 -16.57 -22.47 9.45
N VAL A 101 -17.71 -22.88 8.89
CA VAL A 101 -17.80 -24.06 8.02
C VAL A 101 -16.93 -23.89 6.78
N ASN A 102 -16.92 -22.71 6.15
CA ASN A 102 -16.01 -22.45 5.01
C ASN A 102 -14.53 -22.51 5.40
N GLN A 103 -14.17 -21.96 6.56
CA GLN A 103 -12.79 -22.01 7.07
C GLN A 103 -12.36 -23.45 7.36
N GLU A 104 -13.25 -24.25 7.94
CA GLU A 104 -13.02 -25.67 8.26
C GLU A 104 -12.88 -26.50 6.97
N GLN A 105 -13.76 -26.32 5.99
CA GLN A 105 -13.64 -26.95 4.67
C GLN A 105 -12.35 -26.56 3.94
N HIS A 106 -11.94 -25.29 4.04
CA HIS A 106 -10.66 -24.84 3.50
C HIS A 106 -9.48 -25.49 4.24
N ALA A 107 -9.54 -25.60 5.56
CA ALA A 107 -8.51 -26.25 6.37
C ALA A 107 -8.39 -27.74 6.04
N ASP A 108 -9.52 -28.43 5.86
CA ASP A 108 -9.58 -29.85 5.49
C ASP A 108 -9.07 -30.10 4.08
N ARG A 109 -9.45 -29.28 3.09
CA ARG A 109 -8.82 -29.36 1.76
C ARG A 109 -7.32 -29.16 1.86
N ARG A 110 -6.88 -28.17 2.63
CA ARG A 110 -5.46 -27.85 2.77
C ARG A 110 -4.68 -28.96 3.47
N SER A 111 -5.29 -29.65 4.43
CA SER A 111 -4.69 -30.77 5.17
C SER A 111 -4.53 -32.02 4.30
N GLN A 112 -5.44 -32.22 3.35
CA GLN A 112 -5.41 -33.32 2.37
C GLN A 112 -4.38 -33.13 1.25
N LEU A 113 -3.96 -31.90 0.95
CA LEU A 113 -2.92 -31.63 -0.07
C LEU A 113 -1.54 -32.08 0.41
N THR A 114 -0.82 -32.78 -0.46
CA THR A 114 0.60 -33.11 -0.33
C THR A 114 1.48 -31.85 -0.38
N GLN A 115 2.75 -31.96 0.02
CA GLN A 115 3.68 -30.82 -0.06
C GLN A 115 3.89 -30.32 -1.50
N GLU A 116 3.88 -31.23 -2.49
CA GLU A 116 3.98 -30.90 -3.91
C GLU A 116 2.76 -30.14 -4.40
N GLU A 117 1.54 -30.61 -4.11
CA GLU A 117 0.31 -29.93 -4.53
C GLU A 117 0.19 -28.54 -3.89
N ARG A 118 0.63 -28.38 -2.62
CA ARG A 118 0.71 -27.06 -1.98
C ARG A 118 1.77 -26.15 -2.62
N ALA A 119 2.85 -26.71 -3.18
CA ALA A 119 3.88 -25.94 -3.87
C ALA A 119 3.41 -25.50 -5.26
N GLU A 120 2.72 -26.38 -5.99
CA GLU A 120 2.07 -26.05 -7.26
C GLU A 120 0.99 -24.98 -7.09
N GLU A 121 0.11 -25.11 -6.09
CA GLU A 121 -0.94 -24.11 -5.83
C GLU A 121 -0.33 -22.74 -5.48
N ARG A 122 0.82 -22.70 -4.77
CA ARG A 122 1.57 -21.47 -4.52
C ARG A 122 2.17 -20.89 -5.79
N MET A 123 2.75 -21.72 -6.67
CA MET A 123 3.30 -21.25 -7.94
C MET A 123 2.21 -20.68 -8.85
N VAL A 124 1.07 -21.37 -8.98
CA VAL A 124 -0.07 -20.90 -9.78
C VAL A 124 -0.59 -19.57 -9.24
N ASN A 125 -0.76 -19.45 -7.93
CA ASN A 125 -1.19 -18.20 -7.31
C ASN A 125 -0.17 -17.07 -7.49
N GLN A 126 1.13 -17.36 -7.35
CA GLN A 126 2.19 -16.37 -7.60
C GLN A 126 2.20 -15.93 -9.06
N GLU A 127 2.03 -16.84 -10.01
CA GLU A 127 1.99 -16.54 -11.43
C GLU A 127 0.75 -15.70 -11.80
N GLN A 128 -0.42 -16.04 -11.26
CA GLN A 128 -1.63 -15.22 -11.41
C GLN A 128 -1.46 -13.83 -10.81
N HIS A 129 -0.84 -13.71 -9.63
CA HIS A 129 -0.55 -12.42 -9.02
C HIS A 129 0.43 -11.62 -9.85
N ALA A 130 1.49 -12.24 -10.37
CA ALA A 130 2.48 -11.61 -11.24
C ALA A 130 1.86 -11.11 -12.56
N ARG A 131 0.98 -11.91 -13.17
CA ARG A 131 0.23 -11.53 -14.38
C ARG A 131 -0.73 -10.37 -14.13
N ARG A 132 -1.45 -10.35 -13.00
CA ARG A 132 -2.26 -9.17 -12.64
C ARG A 132 -1.38 -7.94 -12.45
N ARG A 133 -0.27 -8.08 -11.72
CA ARG A 133 0.66 -6.96 -11.44
C ARG A 133 1.30 -6.40 -12.69
N SER A 134 1.62 -7.23 -13.68
CA SER A 134 2.23 -6.80 -14.94
C SER A 134 1.26 -6.02 -15.84
N GLN A 135 -0.05 -6.24 -15.68
CA GLN A 135 -1.10 -5.53 -16.41
C GLN A 135 -1.44 -4.15 -15.80
N LEU A 136 -1.11 -3.92 -14.53
CA LEU A 136 -1.32 -2.63 -13.86
C LEU A 136 -0.31 -1.57 -14.33
N THR A 137 -0.81 -0.37 -14.60
CA THR A 137 -0.03 0.85 -14.81
C THR A 137 0.68 1.30 -13.53
N GLN A 138 1.63 2.23 -13.63
CA GLN A 138 2.31 2.75 -12.43
C GLN A 138 1.36 3.47 -11.46
N GLU A 139 0.35 4.18 -12.00
CA GLU A 139 -0.70 4.83 -11.19
C GLU A 139 -1.55 3.80 -10.43
N GLU A 140 -2.06 2.77 -11.11
CA GLU A 140 -2.86 1.74 -10.45
C GLU A 140 -2.08 0.98 -9.35
N ARG A 141 -0.77 0.76 -9.55
CA ARG A 141 0.09 0.18 -8.50
C ARG A 141 0.33 1.13 -7.32
N ALA A 142 0.34 2.44 -7.57
CA ALA A 142 0.46 3.44 -6.51
C ALA A 142 -0.84 3.52 -5.70
N GLU A 143 -1.99 3.51 -6.37
CA GLU A 143 -3.31 3.46 -5.74
C GLU A 143 -3.49 2.17 -4.91
N GLU A 144 -3.12 1.00 -5.44
CA GLU A 144 -3.16 -0.26 -4.70
C GLU A 144 -2.25 -0.25 -3.45
N ARG A 145 -1.10 0.44 -3.53
CA ARG A 145 -0.21 0.64 -2.37
C ARG A 145 -0.84 1.54 -1.31
N ILE A 146 -1.48 2.63 -1.72
CA ILE A 146 -2.14 3.58 -0.83
C ILE A 146 -3.32 2.88 -0.13
N ALA A 147 -4.18 2.21 -0.89
CA ALA A 147 -5.32 1.47 -0.35
C ALA A 147 -4.88 0.36 0.64
N ASN A 148 -3.82 -0.38 0.33
CA ASN A 148 -3.28 -1.37 1.26
C ASN A 148 -2.68 -0.74 2.53
N GLN A 149 -2.01 0.42 2.40
CA GLN A 149 -1.50 1.16 3.56
C GLN A 149 -2.63 1.67 4.44
N GLU A 150 -3.70 2.21 3.85
CA GLU A 150 -4.89 2.68 4.55
C GLU A 150 -5.59 1.54 5.29
N GLN A 151 -5.82 0.39 4.63
CA GLN A 151 -6.41 -0.77 5.30
C GLN A 151 -5.54 -1.31 6.45
N HIS A 152 -4.21 -1.31 6.28
CA HIS A 152 -3.30 -1.69 7.36
C HIS A 152 -3.32 -0.69 8.51
N ALA A 153 -3.40 0.61 8.22
CA ALA A 153 -3.49 1.66 9.23
C ALA A 153 -4.82 1.57 9.99
N GLU A 154 -5.92 1.35 9.28
CA GLU A 154 -7.25 1.19 9.85
C GLU A 154 -7.32 -0.05 10.77
N ARG A 155 -6.85 -1.21 10.31
CA ARG A 155 -6.73 -2.41 11.18
C ARG A 155 -5.88 -2.13 12.41
N ARG A 156 -4.73 -1.48 12.26
CA ARG A 156 -3.87 -1.12 13.41
C ARG A 156 -4.55 -0.17 14.38
N SER A 157 -5.37 0.76 13.89
CA SER A 157 -6.08 1.73 14.72
C SER A 157 -7.16 1.07 15.58
N GLN A 158 -7.76 -0.02 15.09
CA GLN A 158 -8.78 -0.81 15.78
C GLN A 158 -8.21 -1.74 16.86
N LEU A 159 -6.92 -2.10 16.78
CA LEU A 159 -6.26 -2.91 17.81
C LEU A 159 -6.07 -2.11 19.11
N THR A 160 -6.41 -2.73 20.23
CA THR A 160 -6.08 -2.26 21.58
C THR A 160 -4.56 -2.29 21.84
N GLN A 161 -4.10 -1.64 22.91
CA GLN A 161 -2.67 -1.67 23.25
C GLN A 161 -2.16 -3.09 23.58
N GLU A 162 -3.01 -3.93 24.20
CA GLU A 162 -2.69 -5.32 24.49
C GLU A 162 -2.54 -6.15 23.22
N GLU A 163 -3.49 -6.06 22.28
CA GLU A 163 -3.40 -6.80 21.01
C GLU A 163 -2.18 -6.38 20.17
N ARG A 164 -1.80 -5.10 20.20
CA ARG A 164 -0.56 -4.64 19.55
C ARG A 164 0.69 -5.16 20.25
N ALA A 165 0.65 -5.37 21.57
CA ALA A 165 1.76 -5.92 22.33
C ALA A 165 1.90 -7.44 22.06
N GLU A 166 0.79 -8.17 21.99
CA GLU A 166 0.76 -9.57 21.59
C GLU A 166 1.26 -9.77 20.15
N GLU A 167 0.80 -8.95 19.20
CA GLU A 167 1.24 -9.03 17.81
C GLU A 167 2.75 -8.77 17.68
N ARG A 168 3.31 -7.86 18.50
CA ARG A 168 4.76 -7.63 18.57
C ARG A 168 5.50 -8.82 19.17
N MET A 169 4.97 -9.43 20.24
CA MET A 169 5.58 -10.61 20.86
C MET A 169 5.59 -11.80 19.90
N VAL A 170 4.47 -12.07 19.22
CA VAL A 170 4.37 -13.16 18.23
C VAL A 170 5.34 -12.93 17.07
N ASN A 171 5.44 -11.71 16.55
CA ASN A 171 6.40 -11.38 15.50
C ASN A 171 7.85 -11.50 15.96
N GLN A 172 8.17 -11.06 17.18
CA GLN A 172 9.50 -11.24 17.77
C GLN A 172 9.84 -12.72 17.95
N GLU A 173 8.89 -13.53 18.42
CA GLU A 173 9.08 -14.96 18.60
C GLU A 173 9.26 -15.69 17.26
N GLN A 174 8.49 -15.34 16.23
CA GLN A 174 8.67 -15.87 14.87
C GLN A 174 10.03 -15.48 14.28
N HIS A 175 10.46 -14.23 14.49
CA HIS A 175 11.80 -13.78 14.07
C HIS A 175 12.91 -14.50 14.84
N ALA A 176 12.75 -14.71 16.14
CA ALA A 176 13.69 -15.45 16.97
C ALA A 176 13.78 -16.92 16.53
N ARG A 177 12.65 -17.57 16.26
CA ARG A 177 12.58 -18.95 15.74
C ARG A 177 13.24 -19.09 14.37
N ARG A 178 12.99 -18.15 13.44
CA ARG A 178 13.71 -18.12 12.15
C ARG A 178 15.21 -17.95 12.36
N ARG A 179 15.63 -17.02 13.20
CA ARG A 179 17.06 -16.80 13.50
C ARG A 179 17.73 -17.98 14.18
N SER A 180 17.02 -18.72 15.03
CA SER A 180 17.57 -19.92 15.70
C SER A 180 17.73 -21.10 14.76
N GLN A 181 16.96 -21.15 13.66
CA GLN A 181 17.06 -22.19 12.64
C GLN A 181 18.18 -21.95 11.63
N LEU A 182 18.69 -20.72 11.53
CA LEU A 182 19.83 -20.39 10.67
C LEU A 182 21.15 -20.89 11.29
N THR A 183 21.94 -21.58 10.49
CA THR A 183 23.33 -21.92 10.79
C THR A 183 24.20 -20.66 10.92
N GLN A 184 25.41 -20.79 11.46
CA GLN A 184 26.33 -19.64 11.57
C GLN A 184 26.72 -19.07 10.19
N GLU A 185 26.84 -19.94 9.17
CA GLU A 185 27.13 -19.54 7.80
C GLU A 185 25.99 -18.75 7.17
N GLU A 186 24.74 -19.21 7.28
CA GLU A 186 23.58 -18.48 6.76
C GLU A 186 23.40 -17.11 7.44
N ARG A 187 23.71 -17.01 8.75
CA ARG A 187 23.71 -15.72 9.46
C ARG A 187 24.83 -14.78 9.00
N ALA A 188 25.98 -15.33 8.62
CA ALA A 188 27.09 -14.54 8.08
C ALA A 188 26.74 -14.03 6.67
N GLU A 189 26.17 -14.89 5.81
CA GLU A 189 25.69 -14.51 4.49
C GLU A 189 24.58 -13.46 4.56
N GLU A 190 23.59 -13.61 5.44
CA GLU A 190 22.52 -12.62 5.63
C GLU A 190 23.08 -11.27 6.12
N ARG A 191 24.13 -11.26 6.95
CA ARG A 191 24.84 -10.03 7.34
C ARG A 191 25.55 -9.39 6.16
N ILE A 192 26.21 -10.18 5.32
CA ILE A 192 26.93 -9.68 4.14
C ILE A 192 25.94 -9.07 3.15
N VAL A 193 24.86 -9.79 2.81
CA VAL A 193 23.80 -9.30 1.92
C VAL A 193 23.16 -8.02 2.45
N ASN A 194 22.84 -7.96 3.75
CA ASN A 194 22.28 -6.74 4.35
C ASN A 194 23.29 -5.57 4.34
N GLN A 195 24.58 -5.83 4.58
CA GLN A 195 25.62 -4.80 4.47
C GLN A 195 25.77 -4.30 3.03
N GLU A 196 25.76 -5.18 2.04
CA GLU A 196 25.83 -4.82 0.62
C GLU A 196 24.60 -4.02 0.18
N GLN A 197 23.40 -4.44 0.57
CA GLN A 197 22.18 -3.68 0.30
C GLN A 197 22.18 -2.31 0.96
N HIS A 198 22.66 -2.20 2.21
CA HIS A 198 22.81 -0.91 2.87
C HIS A 198 23.87 -0.03 2.19
N ALA A 199 24.98 -0.62 1.75
CA ALA A 199 26.04 0.08 1.03
C ALA A 199 25.55 0.58 -0.33
N GLN A 200 24.77 -0.23 -1.07
CA GLN A 200 24.15 0.15 -2.34
C GLN A 200 23.11 1.26 -2.17
N ARG A 201 22.22 1.16 -1.17
CA ARG A 201 21.27 2.25 -0.86
C ARG A 201 22.02 3.53 -0.50
N ARG A 202 23.09 3.45 0.31
CA ARG A 202 23.92 4.62 0.63
C ARG A 202 24.65 5.18 -0.59
N SER A 203 25.14 4.34 -1.51
CA SER A 203 25.89 4.80 -2.68
C SER A 203 24.99 5.54 -3.68
N GLN A 204 23.70 5.21 -3.74
CA GLN A 204 22.70 5.88 -4.56
C GLN A 204 22.24 7.26 -4.02
N LEU A 205 22.47 7.55 -2.74
CA LEU A 205 22.17 8.87 -2.16
C LEU A 205 23.18 9.93 -2.63
N THR A 206 22.69 11.09 -3.05
CA THR A 206 23.54 12.26 -3.34
C THR A 206 24.19 12.78 -2.05
N GLN A 207 25.24 13.62 -2.17
CA GLN A 207 25.87 14.21 -0.99
C GLN A 207 24.88 15.05 -0.16
N GLU A 208 23.96 15.76 -0.81
CA GLU A 208 22.88 16.52 -0.15
C GLU A 208 21.94 15.62 0.64
N GLN A 209 21.45 14.52 0.04
CA GLN A 209 20.56 13.58 0.74
C GLN A 209 21.25 12.94 1.96
N ARG A 210 22.55 12.63 1.85
CA ARG A 210 23.32 12.12 3.00
C ARG A 210 23.54 13.17 4.09
N ALA A 211 23.60 14.46 3.73
CA ALA A 211 23.73 15.55 4.70
C ALA A 211 22.39 15.81 5.40
N GLU A 212 21.29 15.76 4.65
CA GLU A 212 19.93 15.87 5.17
C GLU A 212 19.59 14.72 6.13
N ASP A 213 19.89 13.47 5.75
CA ASP A 213 19.73 12.30 6.64
C ASP A 213 20.54 12.44 7.95
N ARG A 214 21.75 13.03 7.89
CA ARG A 214 22.55 13.29 9.09
C ARG A 214 21.93 14.37 9.96
N MET A 215 21.42 15.45 9.36
CA MET A 215 20.72 16.51 10.09
C MET A 215 19.47 15.96 10.78
N VAL A 216 18.61 15.24 10.06
CA VAL A 216 17.39 14.64 10.62
C VAL A 216 17.72 13.68 11.77
N ASN A 217 18.74 12.82 11.61
CA ASN A 217 19.15 11.92 12.69
C ASN A 217 19.75 12.67 13.89
N GLN A 218 20.52 13.74 13.67
CA GLN A 218 21.05 14.59 14.73
C GLN A 218 19.92 15.31 15.47
N GLU A 219 18.94 15.84 14.74
CA GLU A 219 17.77 16.53 15.29
C GLU A 219 16.91 15.57 16.13
N GLN A 220 16.60 14.38 15.61
CA GLN A 220 15.89 13.35 16.37
C GLN A 220 16.66 12.87 17.61
N HIS A 221 18.00 12.83 17.56
CA HIS A 221 18.82 12.52 18.73
C HIS A 221 18.82 13.66 19.75
N ALA A 222 18.90 14.91 19.30
CA ALA A 222 18.83 16.09 20.15
C ALA A 222 17.46 16.21 20.80
N GLU A 223 16.38 15.97 20.05
CA GLU A 223 15.01 15.99 20.53
C GLU A 223 14.80 14.90 21.59
N ARG A 224 15.20 13.65 21.32
CA ARG A 224 15.17 12.57 22.31
C ARG A 224 15.92 12.94 23.60
N ARG A 225 17.11 13.53 23.51
CA ARG A 225 17.87 14.00 24.69
C ARG A 225 17.20 15.15 25.43
N SER A 226 16.51 16.04 24.71
CA SER A 226 15.80 17.18 25.28
C SER A 226 14.57 16.74 26.10
N GLN A 227 13.91 15.65 25.67
CA GLN A 227 12.74 15.07 26.31
C GLN A 227 13.07 14.22 27.55
N LEU A 228 14.33 13.84 27.76
CA LEU A 228 14.73 13.09 28.96
C LEU A 228 14.54 13.92 30.23
N THR A 229 13.92 13.30 31.23
CA THR A 229 13.84 13.87 32.59
C THR A 229 15.22 13.94 33.24
N GLN A 230 15.37 14.69 34.34
CA GLN A 230 16.65 14.74 35.06
C GLN A 230 17.08 13.35 35.57
N GLU A 231 16.13 12.55 36.06
CA GLU A 231 16.36 11.16 36.49
C GLU A 231 16.87 10.29 35.35
N GLN A 232 16.23 10.32 34.18
CA GLN A 232 16.65 9.54 33.01
C GLN A 232 18.05 9.96 32.52
N ARG A 233 18.38 11.27 32.58
CA ARG A 233 19.74 11.74 32.26
C ARG A 233 20.76 11.29 33.30
N ALA A 234 20.39 11.18 34.56
CA ALA A 234 21.26 10.65 35.61
C ALA A 234 21.52 9.15 35.41
N GLU A 235 20.48 8.38 35.12
CA GLU A 235 20.58 6.95 34.78
C GLU A 235 21.47 6.72 33.55
N GLU A 236 21.27 7.48 32.46
CA GLU A 236 22.11 7.37 31.25
C GLU A 236 23.58 7.70 31.55
N ARG A 237 23.85 8.70 32.41
CA ARG A 237 25.22 9.01 32.85
C ARG A 237 25.82 7.88 33.68
N MET A 238 25.05 7.29 34.59
CA MET A 238 25.51 6.17 35.42
C MET A 238 25.83 4.95 34.56
N ALA A 239 24.93 4.57 33.65
CA ALA A 239 25.15 3.47 32.72
C ALA A 239 26.38 3.70 31.81
N ASN A 240 26.55 4.93 31.29
CA ASN A 240 27.74 5.27 30.51
C ASN A 240 29.02 5.24 31.32
N GLN A 241 28.99 5.66 32.60
CA GLN A 241 30.14 5.56 33.50
C GLN A 241 30.50 4.10 33.79
N GLU A 242 29.51 3.25 34.04
CA GLU A 242 29.68 1.82 34.27
C GLU A 242 30.29 1.13 33.05
N GLN A 243 29.73 1.36 31.85
CA GLN A 243 30.30 0.83 30.61
C GLN A 243 31.73 1.33 30.35
N HIS A 244 32.03 2.59 30.67
CA HIS A 244 33.38 3.11 30.57
C HIS A 244 34.33 2.49 31.58
N ALA A 245 33.87 2.21 32.80
CA ALA A 245 34.65 1.54 33.84
C ALA A 245 34.94 0.08 33.46
N GLU A 246 33.94 -0.63 32.93
CA GLU A 246 34.07 -2.00 32.45
C GLU A 246 35.01 -2.09 31.24
N ARG A 247 34.86 -1.22 30.24
CA ARG A 247 35.81 -1.17 29.11
C ARG A 247 37.24 -0.93 29.60
N ARG A 248 37.44 0.00 30.55
CA ARG A 248 38.77 0.29 31.12
C ARG A 248 39.35 -0.88 31.90
N SER A 249 38.53 -1.64 32.63
CA SER A 249 39.00 -2.80 33.39
C SER A 249 39.46 -3.93 32.46
N GLN A 250 38.80 -4.08 31.30
CA GLN A 250 39.13 -5.07 30.27
C GLN A 250 40.34 -4.69 29.39
N LEU A 251 40.74 -3.41 29.33
CA LEU A 251 41.92 -3.00 28.55
C LEU A 251 43.21 -3.64 29.07
N THR A 252 44.01 -4.14 28.13
CA THR A 252 45.38 -4.61 28.37
C THR A 252 46.32 -3.45 28.74
N GLN A 253 47.52 -3.79 29.27
CA GLN A 253 48.50 -2.74 29.63
C GLN A 253 48.96 -1.93 28.40
N GLU A 254 49.09 -2.58 27.25
CA GLU A 254 49.50 -1.94 25.98
C GLU A 254 48.44 -0.94 25.49
N GLU A 255 47.17 -1.34 25.46
CA GLU A 255 46.07 -0.45 25.08
C GLU A 255 45.91 0.73 26.05
N ARG A 256 46.16 0.52 27.35
CA ARG A 256 46.17 1.63 28.33
C ARG A 256 47.32 2.60 28.10
N ALA A 257 48.50 2.10 27.72
CA ALA A 257 49.66 2.93 27.42
C ALA A 257 49.43 3.74 26.14
N GLU A 258 48.87 3.13 25.10
CA GLU A 258 48.50 3.80 23.86
C GLU A 258 47.42 4.87 24.09
N ALA A 259 46.35 4.53 24.82
CA ALA A 259 45.30 5.48 25.16
C ALA A 259 45.85 6.68 25.93
N ARG A 260 46.82 6.48 26.85
CA ARG A 260 47.52 7.58 27.55
C ARG A 260 48.34 8.43 26.59
N ARG A 261 49.06 7.82 25.65
CA ARG A 261 49.86 8.53 24.65
C ARG A 261 48.97 9.42 23.77
N VAL A 262 47.88 8.87 23.24
CA VAL A 262 46.90 9.62 22.43
C VAL A 262 46.30 10.78 23.23
N ASN A 263 45.96 10.56 24.51
CA ASN A 263 45.40 11.63 25.34
C ASN A 263 46.42 12.74 25.62
N GLN A 264 47.69 12.39 25.80
CA GLN A 264 48.78 13.35 25.97
C GLN A 264 49.02 14.17 24.70
N GLU A 265 48.99 13.53 23.52
CA GLU A 265 49.11 14.19 22.22
C GLU A 265 47.96 15.17 22.00
N GLN A 266 46.71 14.75 22.22
CA GLN A 266 45.54 15.64 22.12
C GLN A 266 45.61 16.80 23.11
N HIS A 267 46.12 16.58 24.33
CA HIS A 267 46.32 17.66 25.29
C HIS A 267 47.44 18.61 24.84
N ALA A 268 48.49 18.10 24.21
CA ALA A 268 49.57 18.94 23.67
C ALA A 268 49.05 19.78 22.49
N GLU A 269 48.24 19.19 21.61
CA GLU A 269 47.60 19.87 20.48
C GLU A 269 46.63 20.97 20.96
N ARG A 270 45.71 20.66 21.87
CA ARG A 270 44.83 21.67 22.48
C ARG A 270 45.59 22.83 23.11
N ARG A 271 46.76 22.58 23.71
CA ARG A 271 47.62 23.64 24.25
C ARG A 271 48.31 24.50 23.18
N ARG A 272 48.57 23.94 22.00
CA ARG A 272 49.14 24.68 20.87
C ARG A 272 48.09 25.56 20.17
N GLU A 273 46.85 25.10 20.17
CA GLU A 273 45.71 25.80 19.55
C GLU A 273 45.05 26.84 20.48
N GLN A 274 45.34 26.79 21.78
CA GLN A 274 44.85 27.75 22.76
C GLN A 274 45.34 29.16 22.46
N THR A 275 44.41 30.12 22.50
CA THR A 275 44.74 31.54 22.42
C THR A 275 45.42 32.03 23.69
N GLU A 276 46.16 33.13 23.61
CA GLU A 276 46.84 33.72 24.78
C GLU A 276 45.85 34.11 25.89
N GLU A 277 44.64 34.55 25.51
CA GLU A 277 43.54 34.89 26.42
C GLU A 277 43.05 33.67 27.21
N GLU A 278 42.74 32.56 26.52
CA GLU A 278 42.34 31.31 27.17
C GLU A 278 43.43 30.74 28.08
N ALA A 279 44.70 30.87 27.68
CA ALA A 279 45.83 30.43 28.47
C ALA A 279 46.00 31.26 29.75
N LEU A 280 45.76 32.59 29.68
CA LEU A 280 45.76 33.47 30.83
C LEU A 280 44.59 33.17 31.77
N GLU A 281 43.37 32.99 31.25
CA GLU A 281 42.22 32.59 32.06
C GLU A 281 42.47 31.28 32.79
N GLN A 282 43.03 30.27 32.12
CA GLN A 282 43.35 28.99 32.76
C GLN A 282 44.36 29.17 33.88
N ARG A 283 45.41 29.99 33.66
CA ARG A 283 46.41 30.32 34.68
C ARG A 283 45.79 31.08 35.84
N GLU A 284 44.85 31.98 35.59
CA GLU A 284 44.14 32.72 36.64
C GLU A 284 43.20 31.83 37.44
N ARG A 285 42.43 30.97 36.76
CA ARG A 285 41.60 29.93 37.41
C ARG A 285 42.47 29.02 38.26
N GLU A 286 43.64 28.62 37.78
CA GLU A 286 44.57 27.79 38.56
C GLU A 286 45.17 28.56 39.73
N ARG A 287 45.57 29.82 39.55
CA ARG A 287 46.03 30.69 40.65
C ARG A 287 44.95 30.89 41.71
N PHE A 288 43.71 31.13 41.29
CA PHE A 288 42.57 31.24 42.18
C PHE A 288 42.34 29.93 42.94
N ARG A 289 42.30 28.78 42.24
CA ARG A 289 42.20 27.45 42.88
C ARG A 289 43.31 27.21 43.89
N ARG A 290 44.57 27.49 43.55
CA ARG A 290 45.71 27.34 44.45
C ARG A 290 45.61 28.28 45.65
N ARG A 291 45.16 29.52 45.46
CA ARG A 291 44.96 30.48 46.54
C ARG A 291 43.82 30.04 47.45
N SER A 292 42.71 29.57 46.90
CA SER A 292 41.57 29.05 47.67
C SER A 292 41.91 27.77 48.41
N ALA A 293 42.67 26.86 47.81
CA ALA A 293 43.18 25.66 48.47
C ALA A 293 44.11 26.03 49.64
N ARG A 294 45.10 26.91 49.41
CA ARG A 294 45.99 27.40 50.48
C ARG A 294 45.23 28.17 51.56
N ARG A 295 44.18 28.91 51.21
CA ARG A 295 43.36 29.64 52.20
C ARG A 295 42.50 28.67 52.99
N GLY A 296 41.91 27.65 52.36
CA GLY A 296 41.21 26.56 53.07
C GLY A 296 42.13 25.76 53.98
N GLU A 297 43.36 25.47 53.52
CA GLU A 297 44.39 24.76 54.27
C GLU A 297 44.99 25.62 55.40
N ALA A 298 45.14 26.93 55.20
CA ALA A 298 45.56 27.88 56.23
C ALA A 298 44.47 28.12 57.28
N LEU A 299 43.19 28.12 56.88
CA LEU A 299 42.06 28.17 57.81
C LEU A 299 41.92 26.87 58.61
N ALA A 300 42.31 25.73 58.06
CA ALA A 300 42.28 24.43 58.73
C ALA A 300 43.46 24.19 59.71
N ASN A 301 44.53 24.99 59.62
CA ASN A 301 45.78 24.83 60.38
C ASN A 301 46.12 26.05 61.27
N HIS A 302 45.17 26.93 61.55
CA HIS A 302 45.40 28.05 62.49
C HIS A 302 45.31 27.53 63.92
N ASP A 303 46.29 27.83 64.78
CA ASP A 303 46.34 27.38 66.18
C ASP A 303 45.19 27.94 67.06
N ASP A 304 44.42 28.91 66.53
CA ASP A 304 43.21 29.48 67.13
C ASP A 304 41.91 28.85 66.60
N PHE A 305 41.98 27.77 65.80
CA PHE A 305 40.81 27.06 65.33
C PHE A 305 40.21 26.24 66.50
N ASP A 306 39.37 26.90 67.28
CA ASP A 306 38.67 26.30 68.41
C ASP A 306 37.58 25.35 67.90
N VAL A 307 37.90 24.05 67.89
CA VAL A 307 37.00 22.95 67.50
C VAL A 307 35.65 23.00 68.22
N ALA A 308 35.56 23.67 69.39
CA ALA A 308 34.31 23.84 70.13
C ALA A 308 33.23 24.65 69.38
N TYR A 309 33.62 25.51 68.43
CA TYR A 309 32.70 26.35 67.63
C TYR A 309 32.22 25.67 66.33
N VAL A 310 32.75 24.50 65.98
CA VAL A 310 32.29 23.71 64.84
C VAL A 310 31.16 22.79 65.29
N GLN A 311 29.94 23.32 65.34
CA GLN A 311 28.73 22.55 65.68
C GLN A 311 27.74 22.57 64.52
N GLY A 312 27.27 21.38 64.16
CA GLY A 312 26.29 21.16 63.10
C GLY A 312 26.08 19.66 62.89
N PRO A 313 24.95 19.25 62.30
CA PRO A 313 24.63 17.84 62.06
C PRO A 313 25.67 17.13 61.16
N ASP A 314 26.47 17.88 60.39
CA ASP A 314 27.49 17.38 59.48
C ASP A 314 28.93 17.50 60.04
N VAL A 315 29.10 17.44 61.37
CA VAL A 315 30.42 17.50 62.02
C VAL A 315 30.74 16.16 62.68
N VAL A 316 31.83 15.52 62.25
CA VAL A 316 32.35 14.27 62.86
C VAL A 316 33.79 14.51 63.29
N ASN A 317 34.09 14.28 64.58
CA ASN A 317 35.41 14.48 65.18
C ASN A 317 36.03 15.87 64.91
N GLY A 318 35.23 16.93 65.09
CA GLY A 318 35.73 18.32 64.98
C GLY A 318 36.06 18.77 63.56
N ARG A 319 35.65 18.02 62.54
CA ARG A 319 35.74 18.41 61.13
C ARG A 319 34.35 18.33 60.50
N HIS A 320 34.00 19.32 59.68
CA HIS A 320 32.84 19.22 58.82
C HIS A 320 33.05 18.03 57.88
N SER A 321 32.29 16.96 58.08
CA SER A 321 32.12 15.99 57.02
C SER A 321 31.35 16.71 55.93
N ALA A 322 31.93 16.87 54.74
CA ALA A 322 31.12 17.14 53.58
C ALA A 322 30.17 15.94 53.44
N SER A 323 28.96 16.07 54.01
CA SER A 323 27.82 15.29 53.61
C SER A 323 27.77 15.47 52.11
N SER A 324 28.14 14.41 51.40
CA SER A 324 27.81 14.25 50.00
C SER A 324 26.29 14.20 49.96
N HIS A 325 25.65 15.37 50.05
CA HIS A 325 24.32 15.57 49.58
C HIS A 325 24.35 15.09 48.14
N HIS A 326 23.86 13.88 47.96
CA HIS A 326 23.21 13.47 46.76
C HIS A 326 22.22 14.59 46.44
N CYS A 327 22.60 15.47 45.52
CA CYS A 327 21.62 16.00 44.59
C CYS A 327 21.11 14.77 43.82
N LEU A 328 20.08 14.15 44.38
CA LEU A 328 19.04 13.47 43.62
C LEU A 328 17.90 14.47 43.45
#